data_AF-A0A3C2CS76-F1
#
_entry.id   AF-A0A3C2CS76-F1
#
_cell.length_a   1.000
_cell.length_b   1.000
_cell.length_c   1.000
_cell.angle_alpha   90.00
_cell.angle_beta   90.00
_cell.angle_gamma   90.00
#
_symmetry.space_group_name_H-M   'P 1'
#
loop_
_entity.id
_entity.type
_entity.pdbx_description
1 polymer ?
#
loop_
_entity_poly.entity_id
_entity_poly.type
_entity_poly.pdbx_seq_one_letter_code
_entity_poly.pdbx_strand_id
1 'polypeptide(L)'
;MRFLYKRQPANELQHEIQDVKHAMCSGKLVLFDLLFYSFIFAILLIPAQASLVIFGGLFLLIYVSFAGLFLIFRKIMNNWREFN
;
A
#
# COMPACT_ATOMS: atom_id res chain seq x y z
N MET A 1 -38.82 25.19 -14.05
CA MET A 1 -38.68 23.72 -14.04
C MET A 1 -37.81 23.33 -12.86
N ARG A 2 -38.32 22.41 -12.04
CA ARG A 2 -37.89 22.13 -10.67
C ARG A 2 -36.66 21.21 -10.72
N PHE A 3 -35.48 21.74 -10.38
CA PHE A 3 -34.29 20.92 -10.17
C PHE A 3 -34.49 20.06 -8.91
N LEU A 4 -35.08 18.88 -9.11
CA LEU A 4 -35.01 17.77 -8.18
C LEU A 4 -33.57 17.26 -8.20
N TYR A 5 -32.69 17.92 -7.44
CA TYR A 5 -31.39 17.36 -7.09
C TYR A 5 -31.67 16.17 -6.16
N LYS A 6 -31.92 15.01 -6.77
CA LYS A 6 -32.14 13.73 -6.10
C LYS A 6 -30.82 13.41 -5.40
N ARG A 7 -30.71 13.77 -4.11
CA ARG A 7 -29.61 13.29 -3.24
C ARG A 7 -29.62 11.77 -3.38
N GLN A 8 -28.63 11.20 -4.06
CA GLN A 8 -28.43 9.75 -4.05
C GLN A 8 -28.36 9.30 -2.59
N PRO A 9 -29.00 8.17 -2.25
CA PRO A 9 -29.06 7.71 -0.88
C PRO A 9 -27.63 7.54 -0.37
N ALA A 10 -27.32 8.12 0.80
CA ALA A 10 -25.97 8.08 1.39
C ALA A 10 -25.38 6.65 1.47
N ASN A 11 -26.24 5.62 1.47
CA ASN A 11 -25.86 4.22 1.40
C ASN A 11 -25.14 3.83 0.09
N GLU A 12 -25.56 4.36 -1.07
CA GLU A 12 -24.87 4.09 -2.35
C GLU A 12 -23.45 4.68 -2.33
N LEU A 13 -23.31 5.89 -1.78
CA LEU A 13 -22.01 6.56 -1.62
C LEU A 13 -21.10 5.78 -0.66
N GLN A 14 -21.65 5.20 0.41
CA GLN A 14 -20.89 4.37 1.35
C GLN A 14 -20.36 3.10 0.69
N HIS A 15 -21.18 2.44 -0.13
CA HIS A 15 -20.75 1.27 -0.89
C HIS A 15 -19.63 1.60 -1.87
N GLU A 16 -19.75 2.71 -2.61
CA GLU A 16 -18.73 3.15 -3.56
C GLU A 16 -17.42 3.52 -2.86
N ILE A 17 -17.48 4.20 -1.72
CA ILE A 17 -16.30 4.49 -0.88
C ILE A 17 -15.68 3.19 -0.35
N GLN A 18 -16.49 2.20 0.02
CA GLN A 18 -16.00 0.93 0.55
C GLN A 18 -15.31 0.09 -0.53
N ASP A 19 -15.82 0.10 -1.76
CA ASP A 19 -15.21 -0.54 -2.91
C ASP A 19 -13.90 0.16 -3.31
N VAL A 20 -13.88 1.48 -3.33
CA VAL A 20 -12.66 2.26 -3.56
C VAL A 20 -11.63 1.99 -2.45
N LYS A 21 -12.06 1.95 -1.19
CA LYS A 21 -11.19 1.61 -0.06
C LYS A 21 -10.66 0.18 -0.20
N HIS A 22 -11.48 -0.76 -0.66
CA HIS A 22 -11.03 -2.13 -0.87
C HIS A 22 -10.01 -2.24 -2.02
N ALA A 23 -10.23 -1.48 -3.10
CA ALA A 23 -9.30 -1.37 -4.22
C ALA A 23 -7.98 -0.70 -3.79
N MET A 24 -8.05 0.39 -3.03
CA MET A 24 -6.89 1.10 -2.47
C MET A 24 -6.09 0.24 -1.49
N CYS A 25 -6.78 -0.54 -0.65
CA CYS A 25 -6.15 -1.53 0.23
C CYS A 25 -5.80 -2.85 -0.48
N SER A 26 -5.91 -2.92 -1.81
CA SER A 26 -5.46 -4.12 -2.51
C SER A 26 -3.95 -4.28 -2.31
N GLY A 27 -3.53 -5.50 -1.97
CA GLY A 27 -2.13 -5.75 -1.63
C GLY A 27 -1.14 -5.41 -2.76
N LYS A 28 -1.60 -5.22 -4.00
CA LYS A 28 -0.77 -4.78 -5.12
C LYS A 28 -0.40 -3.29 -5.03
N LEU A 29 -1.36 -2.43 -4.66
CA LEU A 29 -1.09 -0.99 -4.48
C LEU A 29 -0.18 -0.76 -3.29
N VAL A 30 -0.40 -1.50 -2.20
CA VAL A 30 0.47 -1.42 -1.02
C VAL A 30 1.91 -1.85 -1.34
N LEU A 31 2.10 -2.91 -2.14
CA LEU A 31 3.44 -3.32 -2.59
C LEU A 31 4.12 -2.28 -3.48
N PHE A 32 3.35 -1.53 -4.27
CA PHE A 32 3.86 -0.44 -5.10
C PHE A 32 4.28 0.76 -4.24
N ASP A 33 3.46 1.15 -3.27
CA ASP A 33 3.83 2.19 -2.30
C ASP A 33 5.10 1.78 -1.52
N LEU A 34 5.20 0.51 -1.14
CA LEU A 34 6.39 -0.01 -0.45
C LEU A 34 7.66 0.08 -1.29
N LEU A 35 7.54 -0.10 -2.61
CA LEU A 35 8.64 0.07 -3.55
C LEU A 35 9.10 1.53 -3.58
N PHE A 36 8.14 2.45 -3.65
CA PHE A 36 8.42 3.89 -3.63
C PHE A 36 9.08 4.34 -2.31
N TYR A 37 8.56 3.90 -1.17
CA TYR A 37 9.15 4.18 0.14
C TYR A 37 10.54 3.58 0.29
N SER A 38 10.75 2.34 -0.17
CA SER A 38 12.08 1.71 -0.14
C SER A 38 13.10 2.49 -0.96
N PHE A 39 12.67 3.09 -2.07
CA PHE A 39 13.52 3.94 -2.91
C PHE A 39 13.90 5.24 -2.20
N ILE A 40 12.93 5.91 -1.56
CA ILE A 40 13.20 7.10 -0.74
C ILE A 40 14.17 6.76 0.39
N PHE A 41 13.94 5.65 1.10
CA PHE A 41 14.84 5.20 2.17
C PHE A 41 16.25 4.92 1.66
N ALA A 42 16.39 4.27 0.49
CA ALA A 42 17.69 4.02 -0.11
C ALA A 42 18.44 5.33 -0.41
N ILE A 43 17.75 6.36 -0.94
CA ILE A 43 18.36 7.68 -1.18
C ILE A 43 18.78 8.36 0.12
N LEU A 44 17.96 8.23 1.18
CA LEU A 44 18.18 8.92 2.45
C LEU A 44 19.27 8.27 3.30
N LEU A 45 19.42 6.95 3.24
CA LEU A 45 20.44 6.20 3.98
C LEU A 45 21.82 6.25 3.31
N ILE A 46 21.87 6.40 1.99
CA ILE A 46 23.11 6.21 1.25
C ILE A 46 23.84 7.55 1.09
N PRO A 47 25.12 7.63 1.48
CA PRO A 47 25.92 8.81 1.20
C PRO A 47 26.09 8.96 -0.31
N ALA A 48 25.99 10.19 -0.83
CA ALA A 48 26.01 10.51 -2.27
C ALA A 48 27.23 9.98 -3.05
N GLN A 49 28.29 9.57 -2.34
CA GLN A 49 29.54 9.02 -2.85
C GLN A 49 29.54 7.48 -2.96
N ALA A 50 28.46 6.79 -2.57
CA ALA A 50 28.38 5.34 -2.69
C ALA A 50 28.22 4.88 -4.14
N SER A 51 28.79 3.70 -4.45
CA SER A 51 28.61 3.04 -5.73
C SER A 51 27.15 2.64 -5.97
N LEU A 52 26.69 2.80 -7.22
CA LEU A 52 25.35 2.38 -7.68
C LEU A 52 25.05 0.91 -7.37
N VAL A 53 26.06 0.04 -7.31
CA VAL A 53 25.91 -1.38 -6.97
C VAL A 53 25.47 -1.55 -5.52
N ILE A 54 26.08 -0.80 -4.60
CA ILE A 54 25.74 -0.82 -3.17
C ILE A 54 24.34 -0.25 -2.98
N PHE A 55 23.99 0.78 -3.74
CA PHE A 55 22.64 1.34 -3.76
C PHE A 55 21.58 0.34 -4.19
N GLY A 56 21.78 -0.34 -5.32
CA GLY A 56 20.85 -1.37 -5.79
C GLY A 56 20.70 -2.52 -4.78
N GLY A 57 21.80 -2.96 -4.18
CA GLY A 57 21.79 -4.02 -3.16
C GLY A 57 21.01 -3.63 -1.90
N LEU A 58 21.27 -2.45 -1.35
CA LEU A 58 20.56 -1.95 -0.17
C LEU A 58 19.07 -1.69 -0.45
N PHE A 59 18.76 -1.11 -1.61
CA PHE A 59 17.37 -0.92 -2.05
C PHE A 59 16.60 -2.24 -2.10
N LEU A 60 17.16 -3.26 -2.76
CA LEU A 60 16.54 -4.59 -2.84
C LEU A 60 16.39 -5.24 -1.47
N LEU A 61 17.39 -5.14 -0.61
CA LEU A 61 17.36 -5.74 0.72
C LEU A 61 16.27 -5.10 1.60
N ILE A 62 16.17 -3.77 1.58
CA ILE A 62 15.14 -3.01 2.28
C ILE A 62 13.74 -3.39 1.73
N TYR A 63 13.59 -3.40 0.40
CA TYR A 63 12.33 -3.73 -0.25
C TYR A 63 11.86 -5.15 0.09
N VAL A 64 12.73 -6.15 -0.04
CA VAL A 64 12.41 -7.56 0.26
C VAL A 64 12.07 -7.73 1.74
N SER A 65 12.80 -7.06 2.63
CA SER A 65 12.53 -7.13 4.08
C SER A 65 11.14 -6.58 4.41
N PHE A 66 10.79 -5.39 3.91
CA PHE A 66 9.47 -4.79 4.14
C PHE A 66 8.36 -5.56 3.44
N ALA A 67 8.57 -6.03 2.21
CA ALA A 67 7.59 -6.82 1.48
C ALA A 67 7.31 -8.16 2.18
N GLY A 68 8.35 -8.83 2.69
CA GLY A 68 8.21 -10.05 3.50
C GLY A 68 7.41 -9.79 4.77
N LEU A 69 7.74 -8.72 5.51
CA LEU A 69 7.00 -8.30 6.71
C LEU A 69 5.52 -8.05 6.41
N PHE A 70 5.23 -7.33 5.32
CA PHE A 70 3.87 -7.06 4.88
C PHE A 70 3.08 -8.33 4.55
N LEU A 71 3.70 -9.28 3.84
CA LEU A 71 3.06 -10.56 3.53
C LEU A 71 2.77 -11.40 4.77
N ILE A 72 3.67 -11.39 5.75
CA ILE A 72 3.46 -12.07 7.04
C ILE A 72 2.31 -11.42 7.80
N PHE A 73 2.30 -10.09 7.94
CA PHE A 73 1.20 -9.37 8.58
C PHE A 73 -0.14 -9.63 7.90
N ARG A 74 -0.17 -9.63 6.56
CA ARG A 74 -1.37 -9.93 5.79
C ARG A 74 -1.86 -11.36 6.03
N LYS A 75 -0.95 -12.34 6.09
CA LYS A 75 -1.29 -13.72 6.41
C LYS A 75 -1.85 -13.86 7.82
N ILE A 76 -1.24 -13.21 8.81
CA ILE A 76 -1.71 -13.22 10.19
C ILE A 76 -3.10 -12.58 10.29
N MET A 77 -3.32 -11.41 9.68
CA MET A 77 -4.62 -10.74 9.67
C MET A 77 -5.72 -11.58 9.04
N ASN A 78 -5.42 -12.26 7.93
CA ASN A 78 -6.39 -13.15 7.28
C ASN A 78 -6.75 -14.32 8.19
N ASN A 79 -5.76 -14.99 8.78
CA ASN A 79 -6.00 -16.10 9.72
C ASN A 79 -6.77 -15.64 10.97
N TRP A 80 -6.51 -14.44 11.48
CA TRP A 80 -7.22 -13.90 12.65
C TRP A 80 -8.70 -13.64 12.34
N ARG A 81 -9.02 -13.28 11.09
CA ARG A 81 -10.39 -13.08 10.61
C ARG A 81 -11.15 -14.40 10.40
N GLU A 82 -10.46 -15.54 10.24
CA GLU A 82 -11.09 -16.86 10.17
C GLU A 82 -11.46 -17.43 11.55
N PHE A 83 -10.82 -16.93 12.62
CA PHE A 83 -11.06 -17.38 14.00
C PHE A 83 -12.14 -16.59 14.75
N ASN A 84 -12.66 -15.50 14.19
CA ASN A 84 -13.56 -14.54 14.85
C ASN A 84 -14.78 -14.23 13.99
#